data_AF-A0A067M527-F1
#
_entry.id   AF-A0A067M527-F1
#
_cell.length_a   1.000
_cell.length_b   1.000
_cell.length_c   1.000
_cell.angle_alpha   90.00
_cell.angle_beta   90.00
_cell.angle_gamma   90.00
#
_symmetry.space_group_name_H-M   'P 1'
#
loop_
_entity.id
_entity.type
_entity.pdbx_description
1 polymer ?
#
loop_
_entity_poly.entity_id
_entity_poly.type
_entity_poly.pdbx_seq_one_letter_code
_entity_poly.pdbx_strand_id
1 'polypeptide(L)'
;MRYKDSRDALEVFIKLNMQLIDLKKFQLANAEAIRKILKKYEKRTALTLPVAEQDRILPLLSSIGLVAMPSDPNASRPPSLSRVLVVLMTESLLPITPFIDDYLCLICTSIAFKPIRPDCRHLFCVRCLAKMQKRGQAECPLCRAQTVLTADRTNVDYAVWNFMMDWFPKEAKKKLKANEAEAASEELEAMGFDTQSECVVM
;
A
#
# COMPACT_ATOMS: atom_id res chain seq x y z
N MET A 1 -3.00 64.17 -14.70
CA MET A 1 -3.70 63.41 -15.77
C MET A 1 -4.95 64.17 -16.21
N ARG A 2 -5.03 64.50 -17.50
CA ARG A 2 -6.06 65.40 -18.09
C ARG A 2 -7.39 64.70 -18.44
N TYR A 3 -7.40 63.38 -18.58
CA TYR A 3 -8.60 62.61 -18.95
C TYR A 3 -9.10 61.78 -17.77
N LYS A 4 -10.43 61.72 -17.60
CA LYS A 4 -11.10 61.00 -16.50
C LYS A 4 -10.84 59.49 -16.59
N ASP A 5 -10.95 58.94 -17.80
CA ASP A 5 -10.69 57.52 -18.07
C ASP A 5 -9.27 57.10 -17.68
N SER A 6 -8.28 57.98 -17.85
CA SER A 6 -6.90 57.71 -17.42
C SER A 6 -6.76 57.67 -15.89
N ARG A 7 -7.58 58.41 -15.15
CA ARG A 7 -7.59 58.38 -13.68
C ARG A 7 -8.28 57.11 -13.19
N ASP A 8 -9.41 56.76 -13.79
CA ASP A 8 -10.17 55.56 -13.43
C ASP A 8 -9.34 54.29 -13.73
N ALA A 9 -8.64 54.25 -14.88
CA ALA A 9 -7.72 53.17 -15.22
C ALA A 9 -6.53 53.08 -14.25
N LEU A 10 -5.97 54.21 -13.82
CA LEU A 10 -4.89 54.24 -12.82
C LEU A 10 -5.37 53.72 -11.45
N GLU A 11 -6.58 54.09 -11.02
CA GLU A 11 -7.14 53.61 -9.76
C GLU A 11 -7.36 52.10 -9.78
N VAL A 12 -7.90 51.55 -10.87
CA VAL A 12 -8.04 50.11 -11.07
C VAL A 12 -6.67 49.42 -11.07
N PHE A 13 -5.68 50.00 -11.76
CA PHE A 13 -4.31 49.46 -11.78
C PHE A 13 -3.71 49.40 -10.37
N ILE A 14 -3.83 50.48 -9.58
CA ILE A 14 -3.33 50.50 -8.19
C ILE A 14 -4.04 49.45 -7.35
N LYS A 15 -5.37 49.34 -7.47
CA LYS A 15 -6.17 48.34 -6.74
C LYS A 15 -5.73 46.90 -7.06
N LEU A 16 -5.50 46.58 -8.32
CA LEU A 16 -5.01 45.26 -8.75
C LEU A 16 -3.61 44.97 -8.21
N ASN A 17 -2.70 45.95 -8.26
CA ASN A 17 -1.36 45.77 -7.70
C ASN A 17 -1.38 45.57 -6.18
N MET A 18 -2.24 46.28 -5.46
CA MET A 18 -2.42 46.07 -4.02
C MET A 18 -2.95 44.67 -3.70
N GLN A 19 -3.94 44.19 -4.45
CA GLN A 19 -4.44 42.83 -4.32
C GLN A 19 -3.35 41.78 -4.60
N LEU A 20 -2.50 42.01 -5.61
CA LEU A 20 -1.39 41.12 -5.94
C LEU A 20 -0.33 41.08 -4.83
N ILE A 21 -0.03 42.23 -4.22
CA ILE A 21 0.87 42.33 -3.07
C ILE A 21 0.29 41.55 -1.87
N ASP A 22 -1.01 41.70 -1.59
CA ASP A 22 -1.64 41.03 -0.46
C ASP A 22 -1.72 39.51 -0.66
N LEU A 23 -1.99 39.05 -1.89
CA LEU A 23 -1.88 37.63 -2.25
C LEU A 23 -0.46 37.09 -2.02
N LYS A 24 0.57 37.85 -2.41
CA LYS A 24 1.97 37.44 -2.19
C LYS A 24 2.33 37.37 -0.70
N LYS A 25 1.85 38.33 0.11
CA LYS A 25 2.00 38.28 1.58
C LYS A 25 1.32 37.06 2.18
N PHE A 26 0.10 36.75 1.74
CA PHE A 26 -0.63 35.58 2.19
C PHE A 26 0.09 34.28 1.85
N GLN A 27 0.68 34.18 0.65
CA GLN A 27 1.50 33.02 0.26
C GLN A 27 2.71 32.83 1.18
N LEU A 28 3.44 33.90 1.49
CA LEU A 28 4.57 33.84 2.42
C LEU A 28 4.13 33.40 3.83
N ALA A 29 3.02 33.96 4.32
CA ALA A 29 2.46 33.57 5.62
C ALA A 29 2.03 32.10 5.65
N ASN A 30 1.38 31.61 4.59
CA ASN A 30 0.99 30.21 4.46
C ASN A 30 2.20 29.28 4.37
N ALA A 31 3.24 29.63 3.61
CA ALA A 31 4.46 28.84 3.53
C ALA A 31 5.13 28.70 4.90
N GLU A 32 5.22 29.80 5.66
CA GLU A 32 5.78 29.78 7.00
C GLU A 32 4.90 29.00 8.00
N ALA A 33 3.58 29.09 7.87
CA ALA A 33 2.64 28.29 8.66
C ALA A 33 2.81 26.79 8.38
N ILE A 34 2.86 26.38 7.11
CA ILE A 34 3.09 24.99 6.69
C ILE A 34 4.41 24.48 7.27
N ARG A 35 5.51 25.25 7.12
CA ARG A 35 6.82 24.89 7.68
C ARG A 35 6.76 24.65 9.18
N LYS A 36 6.06 25.51 9.93
CA LYS A 36 5.87 25.36 11.39
C LYS A 36 5.00 24.15 11.74
N ILE A 37 3.94 23.88 10.97
CA ILE A 37 3.07 22.69 11.14
C ILE A 37 3.90 21.42 10.94
N LEU A 38 4.66 21.33 9.85
CA LEU A 38 5.50 20.17 9.55
C LEU A 38 6.56 19.95 10.63
N LYS A 39 7.25 21.02 11.08
CA LYS A 39 8.22 20.94 12.18
C LYS A 39 7.58 20.48 13.51
N LYS A 40 6.34 20.87 13.77
CA LYS A 40 5.60 20.43 14.97
C LYS A 40 5.17 18.96 14.85
N TYR A 41 4.78 18.53 13.66
CA TYR A 41 4.39 17.15 13.37
C TYR A 41 5.58 16.19 13.52
N GLU A 42 6.72 16.54 12.93
CA GLU A 42 7.98 15.80 13.04
C GLU A 42 8.39 15.58 14.51
N LYS A 43 8.35 16.64 15.33
CA LYS A 43 8.62 16.55 16.78
C LYS A 43 7.68 15.60 17.53
N ARG A 44 6.44 15.44 17.06
CA ARG A 44 5.43 14.60 17.72
C ARG A 44 5.44 13.15 17.25
N THR A 45 5.86 12.91 16.01
CA THR A 45 5.70 11.62 15.34
C THR A 45 7.02 10.93 15.04
N ALA A 46 8.15 11.63 15.19
CA ALA A 46 9.48 11.16 14.81
C ALA A 46 9.61 10.70 13.34
N LEU A 47 8.59 10.95 12.50
CA LEU A 47 8.68 10.82 11.04
C LEU A 47 9.35 12.08 10.48
N THR A 48 10.61 11.93 10.11
CA THR A 48 11.35 12.92 9.31
C THR A 48 10.86 12.84 7.87
N LEU A 49 10.34 13.95 7.35
CA LEU A 49 10.22 14.11 5.90
C LEU A 49 11.66 14.30 5.36
N PRO A 50 12.10 13.55 4.35
CA PRO A 50 13.40 13.76 3.72
C PRO A 50 13.53 15.23 3.32
N VAL A 51 14.61 15.89 3.73
CA VAL A 51 14.86 17.32 3.43
C VAL A 51 14.79 17.60 1.91
N ALA A 52 15.17 16.62 1.09
CA ALA A 52 15.05 16.68 -0.37
C ALA A 52 13.60 16.67 -0.90
N GLU A 53 12.65 16.13 -0.16
CA GLU A 53 11.21 16.18 -0.47
C GLU A 53 10.58 17.50 0.01
N GLN A 54 11.04 18.11 1.10
CA GLN A 54 10.59 19.45 1.51
C GLN A 54 10.78 20.49 0.41
N ASP A 55 11.96 20.49 -0.23
CA ASP A 55 12.30 21.40 -1.31
C ASP A 55 11.55 21.11 -2.62
N ARG A 56 10.99 19.90 -2.79
CA ARG A 56 10.13 19.53 -3.94
C ARG A 56 8.65 19.79 -3.67
N ILE A 57 8.19 19.54 -2.45
CA ILE A 57 6.78 19.62 -2.04
C ILE A 57 6.37 21.08 -1.82
N LEU A 58 7.22 21.93 -1.25
CA LEU A 58 6.91 23.35 -0.99
C LEU A 58 6.67 24.16 -2.28
N PRO A 59 7.49 24.01 -3.34
CA PRO A 59 7.19 24.59 -4.65
C PRO A 59 5.94 23.99 -5.30
N LEU A 60 5.72 22.67 -5.18
CA LEU A 60 4.51 22.03 -5.72
C LEU A 60 3.24 22.58 -5.04
N LEU A 61 3.22 22.69 -3.71
CA LEU A 61 2.12 23.27 -2.95
C LEU A 61 1.91 24.77 -3.25
N SER A 62 2.99 25.54 -3.44
CA SER A 62 2.90 26.93 -3.89
C SER A 62 2.38 27.04 -5.33
N SER A 63 2.79 26.15 -6.22
CA SER A 63 2.32 26.13 -7.61
C SER A 63 0.87 25.67 -7.74
N ILE A 64 0.36 24.81 -6.85
CA ILE A 64 -1.08 24.51 -6.74
C ILE A 64 -1.89 25.79 -6.46
N GLY A 65 -1.33 26.75 -5.73
CA GLY A 65 -1.92 28.08 -5.52
C GLY A 65 -1.73 29.06 -6.68
N LEU A 66 -0.90 28.75 -7.69
CA LEU A 66 -0.52 29.67 -8.78
C LEU A 66 -1.00 29.24 -10.18
N VAL A 67 -1.39 27.99 -10.45
CA VAL A 67 -1.85 27.57 -11.80
C VAL A 67 -3.33 27.93 -12.08
N ALA A 68 -3.92 28.85 -11.31
CA ALA A 68 -5.23 29.43 -11.61
C ALA A 68 -5.17 30.57 -12.64
N MET A 69 -4.11 30.67 -13.45
CA MET A 69 -4.06 31.57 -14.60
C MET A 69 -4.03 30.75 -15.90
N PRO A 70 -5.17 30.67 -16.63
CA PRO A 70 -5.20 30.04 -17.94
C PRO A 70 -4.64 31.02 -18.97
N SER A 71 -3.36 30.94 -19.25
CA SER A 71 -2.77 31.64 -20.42
C SER A 71 -2.78 30.78 -21.68
N ASP A 72 -3.27 29.53 -21.60
CA ASP A 72 -3.23 28.59 -22.73
C ASP A 72 -4.56 27.81 -22.84
N PRO A 73 -5.38 28.02 -23.88
CA PRO A 73 -6.69 27.39 -24.03
C PRO A 73 -6.62 25.87 -24.29
N ASN A 74 -5.43 25.33 -24.56
CA ASN A 74 -5.20 23.89 -24.75
C ASN A 74 -4.45 23.22 -23.59
N ALA A 75 -4.03 23.95 -22.54
CA ALA A 75 -3.40 23.34 -21.39
C ALA A 75 -4.47 22.68 -20.50
N SER A 76 -4.44 21.34 -20.45
CA SER A 76 -5.24 20.56 -19.53
C SER A 76 -5.14 21.12 -18.11
N ARG A 77 -6.30 21.39 -17.51
CA ARG A 77 -6.50 21.82 -16.11
C ARG A 77 -5.36 21.33 -15.19
N PRO A 78 -4.72 22.20 -14.40
CA PRO A 78 -3.67 21.77 -13.48
C PRO A 78 -4.16 20.64 -12.58
N PRO A 79 -3.31 19.63 -12.31
CA PRO A 79 -3.72 18.51 -11.47
C PRO A 79 -4.16 19.03 -10.11
N SER A 80 -5.36 18.64 -9.68
CA SER A 80 -5.85 19.00 -8.36
C SER A 80 -4.89 18.49 -7.29
N LEU A 81 -4.81 19.18 -6.16
CA LEU A 81 -4.00 18.76 -5.00
C LEU A 81 -4.24 17.28 -4.63
N SER A 82 -5.49 16.82 -4.74
CA SER A 82 -5.84 15.41 -4.56
C SER A 82 -5.12 14.45 -5.52
N ARG A 83 -4.97 14.82 -6.80
CA ARG A 83 -4.25 13.99 -7.78
C ARG A 83 -2.76 13.96 -7.49
N VAL A 84 -2.18 15.11 -7.15
CA VAL A 84 -0.76 15.20 -6.79
C VAL A 84 -0.47 14.35 -5.55
N LEU A 85 -1.30 14.46 -4.51
CA LEU A 85 -1.15 13.64 -3.30
C LEU A 85 -1.27 12.15 -3.60
N VAL A 86 -2.23 11.74 -4.43
CA VAL A 86 -2.37 10.33 -4.82
C VAL A 86 -1.12 9.82 -5.54
N VAL A 87 -0.56 10.59 -6.49
CA VAL A 87 0.67 10.22 -7.19
C VAL A 87 1.84 10.08 -6.22
N LEU A 88 2.07 11.08 -5.36
CA LEU A 88 3.17 11.04 -4.39
C LEU A 88 3.01 9.89 -3.39
N MET A 89 1.80 9.66 -2.88
CA MET A 89 1.53 8.54 -1.98
C MET A 89 1.76 7.20 -2.69
N THR A 90 1.43 7.12 -3.97
CA THR A 90 1.61 5.91 -4.78
C THR A 90 3.10 5.63 -5.03
N GLU A 91 3.87 6.65 -5.44
CA GLU A 91 5.32 6.52 -5.71
C GLU A 91 6.13 6.25 -4.44
N SER A 92 5.77 6.86 -3.30
CA SER A 92 6.54 6.73 -2.05
C SER A 92 6.10 5.53 -1.20
N LEU A 93 4.80 5.20 -1.16
CA LEU A 93 4.28 4.17 -0.24
C LEU A 93 4.14 2.79 -0.89
N LEU A 94 3.74 2.68 -2.16
CA LEU A 94 3.57 1.35 -2.77
C LEU A 94 4.85 0.50 -2.79
N PRO A 95 6.07 1.05 -3.02
CA PRO A 95 7.28 0.24 -3.03
C PRO A 95 7.64 -0.39 -1.67
N ILE A 96 7.17 0.21 -0.58
CA ILE A 96 7.49 -0.23 0.79
C ILE A 96 6.33 -0.96 1.48
N THR A 97 5.11 -0.87 0.91
CA THR A 97 3.93 -1.48 1.49
C THR A 97 3.84 -2.93 1.03
N PRO A 98 3.87 -3.92 1.94
CA PRO A 98 3.78 -5.31 1.55
C PRO A 98 2.38 -5.61 1.01
N PHE A 99 2.32 -6.30 -0.13
CA PHE A 99 1.06 -6.79 -0.70
C PHE A 99 0.83 -8.24 -0.30
N ILE A 100 -0.42 -8.59 -0.05
CA ILE A 100 -0.78 -9.96 0.33
C ILE A 100 -0.43 -10.97 -0.77
N ASP A 101 -0.49 -10.57 -2.04
CA ASP A 101 -0.27 -11.42 -3.20
C ASP A 101 1.14 -12.03 -3.22
N ASP A 102 2.12 -11.32 -2.67
CA ASP A 102 3.52 -11.76 -2.57
C ASP A 102 3.70 -12.93 -1.58
N TYR A 103 2.70 -13.17 -0.72
CA TYR A 103 2.75 -14.16 0.36
C TYR A 103 1.72 -15.28 0.18
N LEU A 104 1.18 -15.45 -1.03
CA LEU A 104 0.24 -16.51 -1.34
C LEU A 104 0.96 -17.85 -1.57
N CYS A 105 0.34 -18.92 -1.07
CA CYS A 105 0.72 -20.28 -1.40
C CYS A 105 0.29 -20.63 -2.82
N LEU A 106 1.23 -21.12 -3.64
CA LEU A 106 1.00 -21.45 -5.05
C LEU A 106 0.01 -22.61 -5.28
N ILE A 107 -0.33 -23.37 -4.24
CA ILE A 107 -1.26 -24.52 -4.33
C ILE A 107 -2.69 -24.10 -3.99
N CYS A 108 -2.87 -23.37 -2.88
CA CYS A 108 -4.20 -23.03 -2.36
C CYS A 108 -4.59 -21.57 -2.57
N THR A 109 -3.73 -20.79 -3.24
CA THR A 109 -3.92 -19.37 -3.59
C THR A 109 -4.41 -18.51 -2.42
N SER A 110 -4.04 -18.90 -1.21
CA SER A 110 -4.34 -18.24 0.05
C SER A 110 -3.02 -17.89 0.72
N ILE A 111 -3.02 -16.96 1.68
CA ILE A 111 -1.82 -16.63 2.47
C ILE A 111 -1.13 -17.89 3.00
N ALA A 112 0.19 -17.98 2.83
CA ALA A 112 0.98 -19.16 3.11
C ALA A 112 1.13 -19.39 4.62
N PHE A 113 0.15 -20.04 5.26
CA PHE A 113 0.20 -20.32 6.70
C PHE A 113 1.23 -21.39 7.03
N LYS A 114 2.18 -21.07 7.92
CA LYS A 114 3.45 -21.78 8.11
C LYS A 114 4.16 -21.94 6.75
N PRO A 115 4.73 -20.85 6.21
CA PRO A 115 5.34 -20.87 4.90
C PRO A 115 6.54 -21.81 4.87
N ILE A 116 6.63 -22.65 3.85
CA ILE A 116 7.76 -23.53 3.57
C ILE A 116 8.33 -23.17 2.20
N ARG A 117 9.65 -23.04 2.13
CA ARG A 117 10.41 -22.79 0.90
C ARG A 117 11.32 -23.99 0.62
N PRO A 118 10.92 -24.91 -0.28
CA PRO A 118 11.82 -25.98 -0.75
C PRO A 118 13.09 -25.38 -1.39
N ASP A 119 14.06 -26.20 -1.78
CA ASP A 119 15.33 -25.71 -2.32
C ASP A 119 15.18 -24.80 -3.56
N CYS A 120 14.08 -24.94 -4.30
CA CYS A 120 13.72 -24.06 -5.42
C CYS A 120 13.16 -22.68 -5.00
N ARG A 121 13.03 -22.41 -3.69
CA ARG A 121 12.59 -21.17 -3.03
C ARG A 121 11.16 -20.69 -3.32
N HIS A 122 10.32 -21.51 -3.94
CA HIS A 122 8.89 -21.22 -4.12
C HIS A 122 8.11 -21.36 -2.81
N LEU A 123 7.06 -20.56 -2.64
CA LEU A 123 6.34 -20.42 -1.38
C LEU A 123 5.09 -21.32 -1.32
N PHE A 124 5.02 -22.15 -0.29
CA PHE A 124 3.86 -23.02 -0.03
C PHE A 124 3.46 -22.99 1.46
N CYS A 125 2.25 -23.45 1.77
CA CYS A 125 1.92 -23.83 3.15
C CYS A 125 2.53 -25.20 3.47
N VAL A 126 2.99 -25.41 4.70
CA VAL A 126 3.43 -26.75 5.17
C VAL A 126 2.38 -27.83 4.91
N ARG A 127 1.09 -27.55 5.16
CA ARG A 127 0.00 -28.52 4.93
C ARG A 127 -0.19 -28.86 3.45
N CYS A 128 -0.10 -27.87 2.56
CA CYS A 128 -0.23 -28.11 1.12
C CYS A 128 0.95 -28.95 0.60
N LEU A 129 2.17 -28.65 1.05
CA LEU A 129 3.35 -29.42 0.67
C LEU A 129 3.27 -30.86 1.21
N ALA A 130 2.86 -31.04 2.47
CA ALA A 130 2.68 -32.36 3.06
C ALA A 130 1.64 -33.21 2.30
N LYS A 131 0.55 -32.60 1.81
CA LYS A 131 -0.43 -33.30 0.95
C LYS A 131 0.18 -33.73 -0.39
N MET A 132 1.02 -32.89 -1.01
CA MET A 132 1.74 -33.27 -2.23
C MET A 132 2.73 -34.42 -1.98
N GLN A 133 3.47 -34.36 -0.88
CA GLN A 133 4.39 -35.43 -0.47
C GLN A 133 3.65 -36.76 -0.26
N LYS A 134 2.50 -36.76 0.43
CA LYS A 134 1.64 -37.95 0.61
C LYS A 134 1.15 -38.54 -0.72
N ARG A 135 0.97 -37.70 -1.75
CA ARG A 135 0.57 -38.13 -3.10
C ARG A 135 1.74 -38.59 -3.98
N GLY A 136 2.97 -38.55 -3.47
CA GLY A 136 4.18 -38.90 -4.22
C GLY A 136 4.57 -37.87 -5.29
N GLN A 137 4.06 -36.63 -5.21
CA GLN A 137 4.37 -35.58 -6.18
C GLN A 137 5.70 -34.90 -5.83
N ALA A 138 6.76 -35.21 -6.57
CA ALA A 138 8.11 -34.70 -6.28
C ALA A 138 8.42 -33.32 -6.87
N GLU A 139 7.69 -32.93 -7.90
CA GLU A 139 7.96 -31.73 -8.68
C GLU A 139 7.25 -30.50 -8.10
N CYS A 140 7.98 -29.39 -8.02
CA CYS A 140 7.40 -28.10 -7.69
C CYS A 140 6.37 -27.67 -8.75
N PRO A 141 5.14 -27.25 -8.37
CA PRO A 141 4.11 -26.82 -9.33
C PRO A 141 4.49 -25.66 -10.24
N LEU A 142 5.45 -24.80 -9.82
CA LEU A 142 5.86 -23.63 -10.59
C LEU A 142 7.05 -23.90 -11.51
N CYS A 143 8.13 -24.48 -10.98
CA CYS A 143 9.39 -24.67 -11.72
C CYS A 143 9.74 -26.12 -12.04
N ARG A 144 8.92 -27.09 -11.61
CA ARG A 144 9.12 -28.53 -11.79
C ARG A 144 10.41 -29.12 -11.19
N ALA A 145 11.13 -28.36 -10.37
CA ALA A 145 12.29 -28.90 -9.64
C ALA A 145 11.85 -30.01 -8.66
N GLN A 146 12.63 -31.09 -8.57
CA GLN A 146 12.35 -32.25 -7.72
C GLN A 146 12.74 -32.00 -6.25
N THR A 147 12.18 -30.97 -5.63
CA THR A 147 12.54 -30.53 -4.27
C THR A 147 11.41 -30.78 -3.26
N VAL A 148 10.26 -31.28 -3.70
CA VAL A 148 9.08 -31.41 -2.81
C VAL A 148 9.26 -32.56 -1.83
N LEU A 149 9.78 -33.71 -2.26
CA LEU A 149 9.96 -34.87 -1.38
C LEU A 149 11.13 -34.70 -0.40
N THR A 150 12.11 -33.87 -0.72
CA THR A 150 13.27 -33.59 0.13
C THR A 150 12.99 -32.53 1.19
N ALA A 151 11.96 -31.70 0.99
CA ALA A 151 11.63 -30.61 1.89
C ALA A 151 11.13 -31.11 3.26
N ASP A 152 11.71 -30.58 4.33
CA ASP A 152 11.40 -30.96 5.70
C ASP A 152 11.05 -29.72 6.56
N ARG A 153 11.09 -29.89 7.89
CA ARG A 153 10.79 -28.81 8.83
C ARG A 153 11.83 -27.67 8.82
N THR A 154 13.05 -27.94 8.36
CA THR A 154 14.13 -26.94 8.29
C THR A 154 13.89 -25.92 7.17
N ASN A 155 13.11 -26.29 6.16
CA ASN A 155 12.71 -25.40 5.05
C ASN A 155 11.61 -24.38 5.43
N VAL A 156 11.12 -24.40 6.68
CA VAL A 156 10.08 -23.46 7.15
C VAL A 156 10.67 -22.07 7.34
N ASP A 157 10.06 -21.07 6.70
CA ASP A 157 10.49 -19.68 6.75
C ASP A 157 9.80 -18.95 7.92
N TYR A 158 10.39 -19.05 9.10
CA TYR A 158 9.85 -18.41 10.31
C TYR A 158 9.84 -16.88 10.24
N ALA A 159 10.78 -16.28 9.50
CA ALA A 159 10.83 -14.83 9.34
C ALA A 159 9.60 -14.33 8.58
N VAL A 160 9.29 -14.96 7.45
CA VAL A 160 8.09 -14.64 6.67
C VAL A 160 6.82 -15.00 7.42
N TRP A 161 6.81 -16.09 8.19
CA TRP A 161 5.69 -16.40 9.07
C TRP A 161 5.41 -15.24 10.03
N ASN A 162 6.38 -14.86 10.87
CA ASN A 162 6.20 -13.82 11.87
C ASN A 162 5.76 -12.51 11.22
N PHE A 163 6.41 -12.15 10.12
CA PHE A 163 6.02 -11.00 9.30
C PHE A 163 4.55 -11.05 8.88
N MET A 164 4.06 -12.18 8.36
CA MET A 164 2.65 -12.31 7.96
C MET A 164 1.68 -12.24 9.14
N MET A 165 2.07 -12.70 10.34
CA MET A 165 1.22 -12.56 11.53
C MET A 165 1.09 -11.11 11.97
N ASP A 166 2.14 -10.31 11.79
CA ASP A 166 2.15 -8.90 12.16
C ASP A 166 1.43 -8.03 11.12
N TRP A 167 1.69 -8.25 9.83
CA TRP A 167 1.18 -7.41 8.74
C TRP A 167 -0.18 -7.87 8.19
N PHE A 168 -0.49 -9.17 8.24
CA PHE A 168 -1.74 -9.76 7.69
C PHE A 168 -2.47 -10.67 8.70
N PRO A 169 -2.74 -10.20 9.94
CA PRO A 169 -3.29 -11.03 11.01
C PRO A 169 -4.70 -11.58 10.71
N LYS A 170 -5.52 -10.83 9.97
CA LYS A 170 -6.91 -11.21 9.67
C LYS A 170 -6.93 -12.40 8.70
N GLU A 171 -6.12 -12.32 7.67
CA GLU A 171 -5.99 -13.31 6.61
C GLU A 171 -5.30 -14.56 7.13
N ALA A 172 -4.24 -14.39 7.92
CA ALA A 172 -3.58 -15.47 8.65
C ALA A 172 -4.56 -16.25 9.55
N LYS A 173 -5.36 -15.55 10.35
CA LYS A 173 -6.35 -16.17 11.25
C LYS A 173 -7.47 -16.86 10.47
N LYS A 174 -7.92 -16.28 9.36
CA LYS A 174 -8.90 -16.92 8.46
C LYS A 174 -8.33 -18.22 7.89
N LYS A 175 -7.05 -18.21 7.48
CA LYS A 175 -6.38 -19.41 6.95
C LYS A 175 -6.19 -20.48 8.01
N LEU A 176 -5.82 -20.11 9.24
CA LEU A 176 -5.70 -21.06 10.35
C LEU A 176 -7.03 -21.79 10.59
N LYS A 177 -8.13 -21.05 10.71
CA LYS A 177 -9.47 -21.64 10.89
C LYS A 177 -9.85 -22.59 9.74
N ALA A 178 -9.55 -22.21 8.50
CA ALA A 178 -9.80 -23.06 7.35
C ALA A 178 -8.98 -24.35 7.39
N ASN A 179 -7.70 -24.28 7.79
CA ASN A 179 -6.84 -25.45 7.94
C ASN A 179 -7.33 -26.37 9.08
N GLU A 180 -7.80 -25.81 10.20
CA GLU A 180 -8.36 -26.56 11.33
C GLU A 180 -9.66 -27.27 10.92
N ALA A 181 -10.56 -26.58 10.21
CA ALA A 181 -11.79 -27.17 9.71
C ALA A 181 -11.52 -28.32 8.72
N GLU A 182 -10.57 -28.12 7.81
CA GLU A 182 -10.16 -29.16 6.85
C GLU A 182 -9.45 -30.35 7.52
N ALA A 183 -8.71 -30.11 8.60
CA ALA A 183 -8.10 -31.19 9.37
C ALA A 183 -9.17 -31.99 10.14
N ALA A 184 -10.12 -31.31 10.77
CA ALA A 184 -11.23 -31.94 11.46
C ALA A 184 -12.10 -32.78 10.52
N SER A 185 -12.36 -32.31 9.29
CA SER A 185 -13.10 -33.08 8.29
C SER A 185 -12.36 -34.34 7.86
N GLU A 186 -11.03 -34.25 7.62
CA GLU A 186 -10.20 -35.42 7.28
C GLU A 186 -10.15 -36.45 8.42
N GLU A 187 -10.13 -35.99 9.68
CA GLU A 187 -10.18 -36.87 10.85
C GLU A 187 -11.53 -37.59 10.97
N LEU A 188 -12.64 -36.89 10.74
CA LEU A 188 -13.98 -37.49 10.72
C LEU A 188 -14.11 -38.56 9.62
N GLU A 189 -13.63 -38.24 8.41
CA GLU A 189 -13.60 -39.19 7.29
C GLU A 189 -12.74 -40.42 7.61
N ALA A 190 -11.58 -40.23 8.25
CA ALA A 190 -10.71 -41.33 8.67
C ALA A 190 -11.36 -42.24 9.75
N MET A 191 -12.27 -41.69 10.57
CA MET A 191 -13.06 -42.45 11.53
C MET A 191 -14.29 -43.13 10.90
N GLY A 192 -14.50 -42.97 9.59
CA GLY A 192 -15.60 -43.58 8.84
C GLY A 192 -16.92 -42.83 8.93
N PHE A 193 -16.92 -41.58 9.41
CA PHE A 193 -18.11 -40.73 9.39
C PHE A 193 -18.20 -40.01 8.04
N ASP A 194 -19.40 -40.03 7.43
CA ASP A 194 -19.67 -39.30 6.19
C ASP A 194 -19.90 -37.81 6.51
N THR A 195 -18.93 -36.98 6.17
CA THR A 195 -18.96 -35.52 6.35
C THR A 195 -19.98 -34.82 5.45
N GLN A 196 -20.56 -35.52 4.47
CA GLN A 196 -21.57 -34.99 3.55
C GLN A 196 -23.01 -35.24 4.02
N SER A 197 -23.21 -36.12 5.00
CA SER A 197 -24.53 -36.43 5.55
C SER A 197 -24.91 -35.44 6.65
N GLU A 198 -26.11 -34.84 6.57
CA GLU A 198 -26.63 -34.02 7.68
C GLU A 198 -26.80 -34.90 8.92
N CYS A 199 -26.21 -34.47 10.05
CA CYS A 199 -26.35 -35.16 11.32
C CYS A 199 -27.80 -35.02 11.81
N VAL A 200 -28.62 -36.04 11.57
CA VAL A 200 -29.98 -36.11 12.09
C VAL A 200 -29.93 -36.75 13.47
N VAL A 201 -30.07 -35.93 14.52
CA VAL A 201 -30.30 -36.42 15.88
C VAL A 201 -31.78 -36.79 15.98
N MET A 202 -32.09 -38.08 16.14
CA MET A 202 -33.44 -38.57 16.46
C MET A 202 -33.78 -38.38 17.94
#